data_AF-A0A7V1ID00-F1
#
_entry.id   AF-A0A7V1ID00-F1
#
_cell.length_a   1.000
_cell.length_b   1.000
_cell.length_c   1.000
_cell.angle_alpha   90.00
_cell.angle_beta   90.00
_cell.angle_gamma   90.00
#
_symmetry.space_group_name_H-M   'P 1'
#
loop_
_entity.id
_entity.type
_entity.pdbx_description
1 polymer ?
#
loop_
_entity_poly.entity_id
_entity_poly.type
_entity_poly.pdbx_seq_one_letter_code
_entity_poly.pdbx_strand_id
1 'polypeptide(L)'
;MSSPPADTPAAVPFGDRLPPPPRDTRQPASVRRLGRFAYGLRAGWLHLTHRRTTPPLPLPPEHVGRLLAVQCERLGDLVLAEPTLRALRLHYPDAERVLIAQPYAAELFAGTGWGEFRPPKALEELRGEAPFDLVVDLTGRVETRIARTLARARIPFRLGYDRGGRGVFHTASLPWPEITLPMREVYYRLAAALGAEAGDTIPRLPRGEQRLARGREAWRAQGLRDPVLLLPGAFFPEQCWE
;
A
#
# COMPACT_ATOMS: atom_id res chain seq x y z
N MET A 1 -45.62 43.20 11.22
CA MET A 1 -44.80 42.63 10.13
C MET A 1 -43.36 42.97 10.44
N SER A 2 -42.68 42.09 11.15
CA SER A 2 -41.27 42.28 11.54
C SER A 2 -40.40 41.44 10.63
N SER A 3 -39.53 42.10 9.88
CA SER A 3 -38.46 41.45 9.10
C SER A 3 -37.44 40.83 10.06
N PRO A 4 -36.85 39.67 9.71
CA PRO A 4 -35.77 39.08 10.51
C PRO A 4 -34.45 39.81 10.21
N PRO A 5 -33.56 40.00 11.19
CA PRO A 5 -32.18 40.36 10.89
C PRO A 5 -31.46 39.13 10.33
N ALA A 6 -30.91 39.34 9.14
CA ALA A 6 -29.98 38.43 8.49
C ALA A 6 -28.65 38.44 9.25
N ASP A 7 -28.28 37.30 9.84
CA ASP A 7 -26.90 36.92 10.08
C ASP A 7 -26.88 35.39 10.31
N THR A 8 -27.07 34.66 9.22
CA THR A 8 -26.56 33.29 9.14
C THR A 8 -25.07 33.43 8.77
N PRO A 9 -24.12 32.92 9.58
CA PRO A 9 -22.72 32.93 9.17
C PRO A 9 -22.61 32.17 7.85
N ALA A 10 -22.13 32.86 6.81
CA ALA A 10 -21.89 32.29 5.51
C ALA A 10 -21.03 31.04 5.69
N ALA A 11 -21.50 29.90 5.20
CA ALA A 11 -20.72 28.68 5.15
C ALA A 11 -19.40 28.98 4.45
N VAL A 12 -18.28 28.86 5.16
CA VAL A 12 -16.95 29.01 4.57
C VAL A 12 -16.82 27.90 3.52
N PRO A 13 -16.63 28.24 2.22
CA PRO A 13 -16.48 27.22 1.20
C PRO A 13 -15.21 26.43 1.48
N PHE A 14 -15.40 25.16 1.84
CA PHE A 14 -14.32 24.24 2.08
C PHE A 14 -13.70 23.85 0.73
N GLY A 15 -12.57 24.47 0.38
CA GLY A 15 -11.70 24.06 -0.72
C GLY A 15 -11.78 24.92 -1.97
N ASP A 16 -10.62 25.44 -2.36
CA ASP A 16 -10.20 25.71 -3.75
C ASP A 16 -8.75 26.23 -3.81
N ARG A 17 -8.17 26.65 -2.68
CA ARG A 17 -6.72 26.90 -2.57
C ARG A 17 -6.08 25.94 -1.59
N LEU A 18 -5.21 25.06 -2.11
CA LEU A 18 -4.24 24.35 -1.29
C LEU A 18 -3.43 25.40 -0.50
N PRO A 19 -3.23 25.24 0.82
CA PRO A 19 -2.28 26.09 1.53
C PRO A 19 -0.90 25.96 0.87
N PRO A 20 -0.12 27.04 0.77
CA PRO A 20 1.24 26.95 0.26
C PRO A 20 2.00 25.90 1.07
N PRO A 21 2.79 25.02 0.42
CA PRO A 21 3.52 23.99 1.14
C PRO A 21 4.36 24.65 2.25
N PRO A 22 4.41 24.07 3.46
CA PRO A 22 5.18 24.64 4.57
C PRO A 22 6.61 24.91 4.10
N ARG A 23 7.09 26.14 4.31
CA ARG A 23 8.37 26.61 3.76
C ARG A 23 9.59 25.84 4.30
N ASP A 24 9.43 25.04 5.35
CA ASP A 24 10.51 24.32 6.05
C ASP A 24 10.21 22.84 6.34
N THR A 25 9.79 22.05 5.35
CA THR A 25 9.87 20.56 5.45
C THR A 25 11.17 19.99 4.88
N ARG A 26 12.15 20.84 4.54
CA ARG A 26 13.51 20.37 4.24
C ARG A 26 14.11 19.81 5.52
N GLN A 27 14.00 18.50 5.70
CA GLN A 27 14.83 17.74 6.62
C GLN A 27 16.30 18.19 6.43
N PRO A 28 17.01 18.53 7.51
CA PRO A 28 18.39 18.96 7.42
C PRO A 28 19.23 17.87 6.72
N ALA A 29 19.94 18.28 5.66
CA ALA A 29 20.76 17.41 4.82
C ALA A 29 21.97 16.77 5.55
N SER A 30 22.11 16.98 6.86
CA SER A 30 23.32 16.69 7.62
C SER A 30 23.48 15.25 8.09
N VAL A 31 22.45 14.40 8.04
CA VAL A 31 22.57 12.97 8.43
C VAL A 31 22.98 12.06 7.26
N ARG A 32 23.14 12.60 6.04
CA ARG A 32 23.16 11.78 4.82
C ARG A 32 24.51 11.25 4.32
N ARG A 33 25.68 11.75 4.74
CA ARG A 33 26.94 11.27 4.12
C ARG A 33 27.43 9.93 4.66
N LEU A 34 27.50 9.78 5.99
CA LEU A 34 27.97 8.55 6.62
C LEU A 34 26.99 7.39 6.41
N GLY A 35 25.69 7.67 6.54
CA GLY A 35 24.62 6.72 6.25
C GLY A 35 24.61 6.26 4.80
N ARG A 36 24.84 7.15 3.82
CA ARG A 36 24.94 6.78 2.40
C ARG A 36 26.19 5.97 2.07
N PHE A 37 27.31 6.22 2.77
CA PHE A 37 28.54 5.45 2.57
C PHE A 37 28.42 4.03 3.11
N ALA A 38 27.97 3.87 4.38
CA ALA A 38 27.69 2.55 4.95
C ALA A 38 26.58 1.80 4.18
N TYR A 39 25.56 2.53 3.73
CA TYR A 39 24.54 2.03 2.83
C TYR A 39 25.10 1.55 1.50
N GLY A 40 25.96 2.35 0.85
CA GLY A 40 26.59 2.03 -0.43
C GLY A 40 27.49 0.81 -0.34
N LEU A 41 28.27 0.68 0.74
CA LEU A 41 29.11 -0.51 0.98
C LEU A 41 28.27 -1.77 1.20
N ARG A 42 27.21 -1.69 2.03
CA ARG A 42 26.33 -2.84 2.29
C ARG A 42 25.53 -3.24 1.05
N ALA A 43 24.99 -2.28 0.30
CA ALA A 43 24.28 -2.52 -0.94
C ALA A 43 25.21 -3.11 -2.00
N GLY A 44 26.42 -2.57 -2.14
CA GLY A 44 27.46 -3.10 -3.05
C GLY A 44 27.84 -4.54 -2.71
N TRP A 45 28.07 -4.86 -1.44
CA TRP A 45 28.38 -6.22 -1.00
C TRP A 45 27.21 -7.19 -1.24
N LEU A 46 25.97 -6.77 -0.99
CA LEU A 46 24.78 -7.58 -1.29
C LEU A 46 24.58 -7.80 -2.80
N HIS A 47 24.83 -6.78 -3.64
CA HIS A 47 24.78 -6.91 -5.09
C HIS A 47 25.84 -7.88 -5.64
N LEU A 48 27.06 -7.83 -5.10
CA LEU A 48 28.15 -8.72 -5.50
C LEU A 48 27.87 -10.18 -5.17
N THR A 49 27.16 -10.44 -4.06
CA THR A 49 26.81 -11.80 -3.61
C THR A 49 25.54 -12.35 -4.26
N HIS A 50 24.75 -11.50 -4.93
CA HIS A 50 23.44 -11.85 -5.48
C HIS A 50 23.31 -11.37 -6.94
N ARG A 51 24.12 -11.93 -7.86
CA ARG A 51 23.87 -11.76 -9.31
C ARG A 51 22.60 -12.50 -9.69
N ARG A 52 21.68 -11.82 -10.37
CA ARG A 52 20.40 -12.42 -10.78
C ARG A 52 20.06 -12.02 -12.20
N THR A 53 19.51 -12.97 -12.93
CA THR A 53 18.81 -12.76 -14.18
C THR A 53 17.51 -12.01 -13.87
N THR A 54 17.37 -10.81 -14.43
CA THR A 54 16.11 -10.08 -14.40
C THR A 54 15.19 -10.76 -15.41
N PRO A 55 14.04 -11.34 -14.98
CA PRO A 55 13.08 -11.85 -15.94
C PRO A 55 12.52 -10.70 -16.79
N PRO A 56 12.11 -10.97 -18.04
CA PRO A 56 11.45 -9.97 -18.86
C PRO A 56 10.15 -9.51 -18.18
N LEU A 57 9.91 -8.21 -18.22
CA LEU A 57 8.65 -7.57 -17.84
C LEU A 57 8.00 -6.97 -19.10
N PRO A 58 6.67 -7.01 -19.26
CA PRO A 58 5.67 -7.54 -18.32
C PRO A 58 5.68 -9.07 -18.22
N LEU A 59 5.11 -9.61 -17.13
CA LEU A 59 4.95 -11.06 -16.93
C LEU A 59 3.57 -11.46 -17.47
N PRO A 60 3.46 -12.28 -18.52
CA PRO A 60 2.17 -12.60 -19.11
C PRO A 60 1.25 -13.36 -18.13
N PRO A 61 -0.08 -13.10 -18.13
CA PRO A 61 -1.03 -13.73 -17.20
C PRO A 61 -0.99 -15.25 -17.16
N GLU A 62 -0.76 -15.89 -18.31
CA GLU A 62 -0.70 -17.36 -18.45
C GLU A 62 0.45 -18.02 -17.68
N HIS A 63 1.44 -17.24 -17.24
CA HIS A 63 2.58 -17.73 -16.45
C HIS A 63 2.38 -17.60 -14.94
N VAL A 64 1.24 -17.09 -14.47
CA VAL A 64 0.97 -16.87 -13.06
C VAL A 64 -0.27 -17.64 -12.63
N GLY A 65 -0.07 -18.82 -12.06
CA GLY A 65 -1.14 -19.62 -11.46
C GLY A 65 -1.38 -19.23 -9.99
N ARG A 66 -0.35 -18.82 -9.25
CA ARG A 66 -0.46 -18.41 -7.85
C ARG A 66 0.33 -17.13 -7.57
N LEU A 67 -0.38 -16.09 -7.14
CA LEU A 67 0.12 -14.75 -6.86
C LEU A 67 0.10 -14.45 -5.36
N LEU A 68 1.23 -14.02 -4.83
CA LEU A 68 1.36 -13.47 -3.49
C LEU A 68 1.52 -11.94 -3.54
N ALA A 69 0.72 -11.22 -2.77
CA ALA A 69 1.00 -9.82 -2.44
C ALA A 69 1.36 -9.71 -0.96
N VAL A 70 2.26 -8.79 -0.62
CA VAL A 70 2.64 -8.53 0.78
C VAL A 70 2.48 -7.06 1.09
N GLN A 71 1.57 -6.74 2.02
CA GLN A 71 1.37 -5.39 2.57
C GLN A 71 1.07 -5.48 4.06
N CYS A 72 2.12 -5.55 4.89
CA CYS A 72 2.00 -5.72 6.35
C CYS A 72 1.94 -4.39 7.12
N GLU A 73 1.84 -3.25 6.43
CA GLU A 73 1.80 -1.93 7.03
C GLU A 73 0.44 -1.59 7.66
N ARG A 74 0.23 -0.31 7.97
CA ARG A 74 -0.95 0.18 8.68
C ARG A 74 -2.16 0.25 7.76
N LEU A 75 -3.33 0.51 8.35
CA LEU A 75 -4.61 0.58 7.62
C LEU A 75 -4.53 1.52 6.41
N GLY A 76 -3.92 2.70 6.56
CA GLY A 76 -3.79 3.67 5.48
C GLY A 76 -3.01 3.13 4.28
N ASP A 77 -1.90 2.42 4.51
CA ASP A 77 -1.10 1.81 3.45
C ASP A 77 -1.88 0.72 2.70
N LEU A 78 -2.69 -0.06 3.41
CA LEU A 78 -3.59 -1.04 2.79
C LEU A 78 -4.64 -0.38 1.91
N VAL A 79 -5.28 0.69 2.37
CA VAL A 79 -6.23 1.47 1.54
C VAL A 79 -5.54 1.99 0.29
N LEU A 80 -4.34 2.55 0.42
CA LEU A 80 -3.57 3.09 -0.70
C LEU A 80 -3.05 2.01 -1.65
N ALA A 81 -2.92 0.76 -1.20
CA ALA A 81 -2.55 -0.38 -2.02
C ALA A 81 -3.73 -0.97 -2.83
N GLU A 82 -4.98 -0.63 -2.49
CA GLU A 82 -6.15 -1.13 -3.21
C GLU A 82 -6.09 -0.99 -4.74
N PRO A 83 -5.72 0.15 -5.35
CA PRO A 83 -5.66 0.25 -6.81
C PRO A 83 -4.64 -0.72 -7.42
N THR A 84 -3.51 -0.98 -6.73
CA THR A 84 -2.53 -1.98 -7.14
C THR A 84 -3.11 -3.38 -7.07
N LEU A 85 -3.77 -3.73 -5.96
CA LEU A 85 -4.42 -5.02 -5.77
C LEU A 85 -5.56 -5.23 -6.79
N ARG A 86 -6.33 -4.18 -7.10
CA ARG A 86 -7.34 -4.20 -8.15
C ARG A 86 -6.72 -4.46 -9.52
N ALA A 87 -5.63 -3.77 -9.87
CA ALA A 87 -4.92 -3.99 -11.14
C ALA A 87 -4.45 -5.45 -11.27
N LEU A 88 -3.79 -5.97 -10.23
CA LEU A 88 -3.27 -7.34 -10.20
C LEU A 88 -4.41 -8.37 -10.34
N ARG A 89 -5.53 -8.16 -9.65
CA ARG A 89 -6.71 -9.05 -9.77
C ARG A 89 -7.29 -9.05 -11.18
N LEU A 90 -7.40 -7.89 -11.81
CA LEU A 90 -7.96 -7.77 -13.17
C LEU A 90 -7.03 -8.36 -14.22
N HIS A 91 -5.71 -8.21 -14.02
CA HIS A 91 -4.70 -8.71 -14.94
C HIS A 91 -4.43 -10.21 -14.79
N TYR A 92 -4.51 -10.75 -13.57
CA TYR A 92 -4.36 -12.18 -13.26
C TYR A 92 -5.69 -12.77 -12.76
N PRO A 93 -6.73 -12.86 -13.61
CA PRO A 93 -8.08 -13.24 -13.20
C PRO A 93 -8.15 -14.70 -12.69
N ASP A 94 -7.37 -15.60 -13.30
CA ASP A 94 -7.38 -17.04 -13.01
C ASP A 94 -6.38 -17.45 -11.92
N ALA A 95 -5.49 -16.55 -11.51
CA ALA A 95 -4.51 -16.82 -10.48
C ALA A 95 -5.18 -16.97 -9.09
N GLU A 96 -4.72 -17.95 -8.30
CA GLU A 96 -4.98 -17.96 -6.87
C GLU A 96 -4.21 -16.80 -6.22
N ARG A 97 -4.92 -15.87 -5.59
CA ARG A 97 -4.34 -14.65 -5.04
C ARG A 97 -4.37 -14.70 -3.52
N VAL A 98 -3.20 -14.54 -2.91
CA VAL A 98 -3.01 -14.47 -1.47
C VAL A 98 -2.45 -13.10 -1.11
N LEU A 99 -3.07 -12.39 -0.16
CA LEU A 99 -2.48 -11.19 0.45
C LEU A 99 -2.05 -11.50 1.87
N ILE A 100 -0.75 -11.36 2.15
CA ILE A 100 -0.25 -11.30 3.51
C ILE A 100 -0.34 -9.84 3.99
N ALA A 101 -1.24 -9.60 4.94
CA ALA A 101 -1.53 -8.29 5.49
C ALA A 101 -2.01 -8.39 6.94
N GLN A 102 -2.26 -7.25 7.58
CA GLN A 102 -2.87 -7.20 8.91
C GLN A 102 -4.23 -7.93 8.93
N PRO A 103 -4.64 -8.58 10.04
CA PRO A 103 -5.85 -9.41 10.07
C PRO A 103 -7.13 -8.70 9.62
N TYR A 104 -7.25 -7.40 9.88
CA TYR A 104 -8.39 -6.59 9.46
C TYR A 104 -8.48 -6.38 7.93
N ALA A 105 -7.45 -6.75 7.16
CA ALA A 105 -7.47 -6.64 5.70
C ALA A 105 -8.57 -7.52 5.07
N ALA A 106 -8.82 -8.70 5.64
CA ALA A 106 -9.88 -9.60 5.15
C ALA A 106 -11.25 -8.91 5.19
N GLU A 107 -11.53 -8.22 6.29
CA GLU A 107 -12.74 -7.41 6.40
C GLU A 107 -12.67 -6.19 5.48
N LEU A 108 -11.59 -5.42 5.50
CA LEU A 108 -11.46 -4.20 4.69
C LEU A 108 -11.73 -4.44 3.19
N PHE A 109 -11.25 -5.57 2.65
CA PHE A 109 -11.35 -5.92 1.24
C PHE A 109 -12.47 -6.94 0.93
N ALA A 110 -13.32 -7.27 1.89
CA ALA A 110 -14.43 -8.20 1.68
C ALA A 110 -15.34 -7.73 0.53
N GLY A 111 -15.51 -8.58 -0.49
CA GLY A 111 -16.30 -8.26 -1.70
C GLY A 111 -15.51 -7.62 -2.84
N THR A 112 -14.20 -7.38 -2.70
CA THR A 112 -13.36 -6.95 -3.84
C THR A 112 -13.04 -8.06 -4.85
N GLY A 113 -13.28 -9.32 -4.48
CA GLY A 113 -12.88 -10.49 -5.27
C GLY A 113 -11.38 -10.77 -5.23
N TRP A 114 -10.62 -10.19 -4.28
CA TRP A 114 -9.19 -10.40 -4.17
C TRP A 114 -8.83 -11.90 -4.07
N GLY A 115 -9.29 -12.60 -3.03
CA GLY A 115 -8.90 -14.00 -2.80
C GLY A 115 -8.65 -14.23 -1.31
N GLU A 116 -7.58 -14.95 -1.00
CA GLU A 116 -7.20 -15.32 0.36
C GLU A 116 -6.45 -14.18 1.08
N PHE A 117 -6.70 -14.04 2.38
CA PHE A 117 -5.96 -13.13 3.27
C PHE A 117 -5.29 -13.94 4.37
N ARG A 118 -3.99 -13.71 4.57
CA ARG A 118 -3.20 -14.34 5.63
C ARG A 118 -2.57 -13.29 6.54
N PRO A 119 -2.48 -13.55 7.86
CA PRO A 119 -1.85 -12.63 8.80
C PRO A 119 -0.33 -12.55 8.58
N PRO A 120 0.38 -11.52 9.11
CA PRO A 120 1.81 -11.34 8.87
C PRO A 120 2.69 -12.51 9.32
N LYS A 121 2.23 -13.28 10.32
CA LYS A 121 2.90 -14.52 10.77
C LYS A 121 3.07 -15.57 9.67
N ALA A 122 2.21 -15.56 8.64
CA ALA A 122 2.31 -16.48 7.50
C ALA A 122 3.60 -16.28 6.68
N LEU A 123 4.30 -15.14 6.82
CA LEU A 123 5.64 -14.98 6.26
C LEU A 123 6.63 -16.00 6.81
N GLU A 124 6.44 -16.48 8.03
CA GLU A 124 7.35 -17.44 8.69
C GLU A 124 7.17 -18.87 8.16
N GLU A 125 6.01 -19.12 7.55
CA GLU A 125 5.63 -20.37 6.89
C GLU A 125 6.19 -20.43 5.45
N LEU A 126 6.59 -19.29 4.87
CA LEU A 126 7.27 -19.22 3.58
C LEU A 126 8.70 -19.73 3.70
N ARG A 127 8.88 -21.05 3.66
CA ARG A 127 10.18 -21.73 3.68
C ARG A 127 10.30 -22.69 2.50
N GLY A 128 11.49 -22.77 1.92
CA GLY A 128 11.75 -23.67 0.79
C GLY A 128 11.14 -23.13 -0.50
N GLU A 129 10.60 -24.01 -1.33
CA GLU A 129 9.92 -23.66 -2.58
C GLU A 129 8.45 -23.39 -2.28
N ALA A 130 8.15 -22.13 -1.96
CA ALA A 130 6.78 -21.71 -1.76
C ALA A 130 6.01 -21.84 -3.08
N PRO A 131 4.73 -22.24 -3.04
CA PRO A 131 3.98 -22.58 -4.24
C PRO A 131 3.37 -21.32 -4.88
N PHE A 132 4.18 -20.28 -5.06
CA PHE A 132 3.81 -19.05 -5.75
C PHE A 132 4.71 -18.86 -6.94
N ASP A 133 4.14 -18.37 -8.04
CA ASP A 133 4.90 -18.02 -9.24
C ASP A 133 5.39 -16.59 -9.13
N LEU A 134 4.53 -15.70 -8.63
CA LEU A 134 4.77 -14.27 -8.49
C LEU A 134 4.56 -13.80 -7.06
N VAL A 135 5.48 -12.99 -6.55
CA VAL A 135 5.26 -12.13 -5.38
C VAL A 135 5.46 -10.65 -5.72
N VAL A 136 4.51 -9.83 -5.28
CA VAL A 136 4.59 -8.37 -5.30
C VAL A 136 4.75 -7.84 -3.87
N ASP A 137 5.94 -7.35 -3.58
CA ASP A 137 6.31 -6.80 -2.28
C ASP A 137 5.98 -5.30 -2.19
N LEU A 138 4.85 -5.00 -1.57
CA LEU A 138 4.36 -3.63 -1.37
C LEU A 138 4.90 -3.01 -0.07
N THR A 139 5.76 -3.73 0.66
CA THR A 139 6.32 -3.24 1.93
C THR A 139 7.47 -2.30 1.62
N GLY A 140 7.14 -1.03 1.33
CA GLY A 140 8.09 0.04 0.97
C GLY A 140 9.07 0.45 2.09
N ARG A 141 9.40 -0.45 3.02
CA ARG A 141 10.35 -0.21 4.13
C ARG A 141 11.79 -0.23 3.64
N VAL A 142 12.68 0.39 4.41
CA VAL A 142 14.15 0.23 4.27
C VAL A 142 14.66 -1.08 4.90
N GLU A 143 13.95 -1.62 5.88
CA GLU A 143 14.33 -2.89 6.52
C GLU A 143 14.28 -4.06 5.53
N THR A 144 15.21 -5.01 5.64
CA THR A 144 15.38 -6.10 4.66
C THR A 144 14.67 -7.41 5.02
N ARG A 145 14.13 -7.55 6.24
CA ARG A 145 13.55 -8.80 6.74
C ARG A 145 12.55 -9.44 5.78
N ILE A 146 11.55 -8.69 5.31
CA ILE A 146 10.47 -9.23 4.45
C ILE A 146 11.03 -9.66 3.10
N ALA A 147 11.73 -8.77 2.39
CA ALA A 147 12.36 -9.09 1.10
C ALA A 147 13.27 -10.32 1.20
N ARG A 148 14.06 -10.43 2.28
CA ARG A 148 14.93 -11.59 2.55
C ARG A 148 14.14 -12.87 2.79
N THR A 149 13.01 -12.81 3.49
CA THR A 149 12.11 -13.96 3.65
C THR A 149 11.54 -14.40 2.30
N LEU A 150 11.09 -13.46 1.47
CA LEU A 150 10.59 -13.76 0.12
C LEU A 150 11.66 -14.38 -0.78
N ALA A 151 12.92 -13.95 -0.66
CA ALA A 151 14.03 -14.58 -1.38
C ALA A 151 14.27 -16.04 -0.95
N ARG A 152 14.13 -16.34 0.35
CA ARG A 152 14.30 -17.71 0.88
C ARG A 152 13.15 -18.64 0.53
N ALA A 153 12.00 -18.08 0.20
CA ALA A 153 10.82 -18.79 -0.28
C ALA A 153 10.94 -19.25 -1.75
N ARG A 154 12.06 -18.93 -2.42
CA ARG A 154 12.40 -19.36 -3.79
C ARG A 154 11.34 -19.10 -4.88
N ILE A 155 10.37 -18.22 -4.62
CA ILE A 155 9.33 -17.78 -5.57
C ILE A 155 10.02 -17.22 -6.83
N PRO A 156 9.80 -17.74 -8.04
CA PRO A 156 10.63 -17.40 -9.21
C PRO A 156 10.54 -15.92 -9.61
N PHE A 157 9.35 -15.33 -9.59
CA PHE A 157 9.16 -13.91 -9.88
C PHE A 157 8.91 -13.14 -8.58
N ARG A 158 9.85 -12.29 -8.19
CA ARG A 158 9.76 -11.44 -7.00
C ARG A 158 9.96 -10.01 -7.46
N LEU A 159 8.90 -9.21 -7.36
CA LEU A 159 8.91 -7.80 -7.73
C LEU A 159 8.74 -6.93 -6.50
N GLY A 160 9.58 -5.90 -6.37
CA GLY A 160 9.49 -4.93 -5.30
C GLY A 160 10.36 -3.72 -5.58
N TYR A 161 10.41 -2.80 -4.62
CA TYR A 161 11.30 -1.64 -4.72
C TYR A 161 12.71 -1.93 -4.23
N ASP A 162 13.70 -1.41 -4.94
CA ASP A 162 15.04 -1.24 -4.39
C ASP A 162 15.09 0.00 -3.50
N ARG A 163 14.69 -0.19 -2.25
CA ARG A 163 14.83 0.77 -1.16
C ARG A 163 15.60 0.09 -0.04
N GLY A 164 16.66 0.68 0.48
CA GLY A 164 17.37 0.04 1.60
C GLY A 164 18.25 -1.16 1.17
N GLY A 165 18.57 -1.29 -0.12
CA GLY A 165 19.29 -2.46 -0.67
C GLY A 165 18.43 -3.71 -0.78
N ARG A 166 17.10 -3.55 -0.77
CA ARG A 166 16.15 -4.66 -0.87
C ARG A 166 16.13 -5.29 -2.26
N GLY A 167 16.56 -4.58 -3.31
CA GLY A 167 16.54 -5.07 -4.68
C GLY A 167 17.27 -6.39 -4.87
N VAL A 168 18.33 -6.63 -4.10
CA VAL A 168 19.13 -7.88 -4.11
C VAL A 168 18.33 -9.13 -3.73
N PHE A 169 17.20 -8.97 -3.05
CA PHE A 169 16.32 -10.06 -2.63
C PHE A 169 15.18 -10.32 -3.62
N HIS A 170 14.94 -9.42 -4.56
CA HIS A 170 13.97 -9.59 -5.64
C HIS A 170 14.62 -10.18 -6.91
N THR A 171 13.82 -10.65 -7.87
CA THR A 171 14.32 -11.01 -9.21
C THR A 171 14.13 -9.87 -10.20
N ALA A 172 13.11 -9.04 -9.99
CA ALA A 172 12.94 -7.76 -10.65
C ALA A 172 12.76 -6.66 -9.60
N SER A 173 13.29 -5.46 -9.84
CA SER A 173 13.10 -4.33 -8.92
C SER A 173 12.96 -3.02 -9.65
N LEU A 174 12.10 -2.17 -9.10
CA LEU A 174 12.00 -0.78 -9.51
C LEU A 174 12.86 0.09 -8.58
N PRO A 175 13.49 1.15 -9.08
CA PRO A 175 14.14 2.13 -8.21
C PRO A 175 13.10 2.78 -7.29
N TRP A 176 13.46 3.07 -6.04
CA TRP A 176 12.59 3.84 -5.16
C TRP A 176 12.28 5.21 -5.78
N PRO A 177 10.99 5.57 -5.93
CA PRO A 177 10.61 6.81 -6.60
C PRO A 177 10.92 8.06 -5.76
N GLU A 178 10.82 9.23 -6.38
CA GLU A 178 10.91 10.50 -5.67
C GLU A 178 9.83 10.61 -4.59
N ILE A 179 10.16 11.30 -3.49
CA ILE A 179 9.30 11.43 -2.29
C ILE A 179 8.02 12.24 -2.57
N THR A 180 7.94 12.89 -3.73
CA THR A 180 6.81 13.73 -4.18
C THR A 180 5.62 12.92 -4.68
N LEU A 181 5.80 11.63 -4.98
CA LEU A 181 4.73 10.80 -5.53
C LEU A 181 3.77 10.33 -4.44
N PRO A 182 2.45 10.40 -4.67
CA PRO A 182 1.47 9.81 -3.76
C PRO A 182 1.73 8.31 -3.57
N MET A 183 1.65 7.82 -2.33
CA MET A 183 1.97 6.41 -2.02
C MET A 183 1.13 5.39 -2.81
N ARG A 184 -0.12 5.73 -3.16
CA ARG A 184 -0.95 4.89 -4.05
C ARG A 184 -0.34 4.73 -5.45
N GLU A 185 0.33 5.76 -5.97
CA GLU A 185 1.02 5.70 -7.26
C GLU A 185 2.35 4.96 -7.15
N VAL A 186 3.02 5.09 -6.00
CA VAL A 186 4.19 4.26 -5.68
C VAL A 186 3.80 2.79 -5.71
N TYR A 187 2.74 2.37 -5.02
CA TYR A 187 2.32 0.98 -5.11
C TYR A 187 1.85 0.59 -6.52
N TYR A 188 1.14 1.48 -7.22
CA TYR A 188 0.59 1.18 -8.55
C TYR A 188 1.68 0.89 -9.60
N ARG A 189 2.82 1.58 -9.53
CA ARG A 189 3.96 1.35 -10.44
C ARG A 189 4.46 -0.09 -10.46
N LEU A 190 4.34 -0.83 -9.35
CA LEU A 190 4.69 -2.26 -9.33
C LEU A 190 3.71 -3.10 -10.17
N ALA A 191 2.41 -2.81 -10.11
CA ALA A 191 1.43 -3.45 -10.99
C ALA A 191 1.63 -3.03 -12.45
N ALA A 192 1.86 -1.74 -12.71
CA ALA A 192 2.11 -1.24 -14.07
C ALA A 192 3.37 -1.88 -14.71
N ALA A 193 4.41 -2.13 -13.93
CA ALA A 193 5.61 -2.84 -14.41
C ALA A 193 5.32 -4.30 -14.82
N LEU A 194 4.23 -4.89 -14.33
CA LEU A 194 3.74 -6.20 -14.76
C LEU A 194 2.77 -6.12 -15.95
N GLY A 195 2.48 -4.91 -16.48
CA GLY A 195 1.44 -4.71 -17.49
C GLY A 195 0.02 -4.70 -16.92
N ALA A 196 -0.14 -4.69 -15.60
CA ALA A 196 -1.44 -4.67 -14.95
C ALA A 196 -1.96 -3.24 -14.79
N GLU A 197 -3.13 -2.97 -15.36
CA GLU A 197 -3.77 -1.65 -15.35
C GLU A 197 -5.10 -1.66 -14.58
N ALA A 198 -5.38 -0.59 -13.84
CA ALA A 198 -6.63 -0.41 -13.07
C ALA A 198 -7.51 0.76 -13.55
N GLY A 199 -7.13 1.42 -14.65
CA GLY A 199 -7.74 2.64 -15.16
C GLY A 199 -7.39 3.91 -14.37
N ASP A 200 -7.38 3.82 -13.03
CA ASP A 200 -6.97 4.91 -12.13
C ASP A 200 -6.35 4.38 -10.82
N THR A 201 -5.78 5.30 -10.06
CA THR A 201 -5.15 5.03 -8.75
C THR A 201 -6.02 5.42 -7.56
N ILE A 202 -7.31 5.68 -7.75
CA ILE A 202 -8.21 6.09 -6.66
C ILE A 202 -8.61 4.83 -5.87
N PRO A 203 -8.36 4.80 -4.54
CA PRO A 203 -8.79 3.69 -3.70
C PRO A 203 -10.30 3.53 -3.68
N ARG A 204 -10.77 2.29 -3.84
CA ARG A 204 -12.18 1.90 -3.79
C ARG A 204 -12.35 0.72 -2.85
N LEU A 205 -12.93 0.98 -1.69
CA LEU A 205 -13.33 -0.09 -0.77
C LEU A 205 -14.79 -0.48 -1.02
N PRO A 206 -15.14 -1.77 -0.91
CA PRO A 206 -16.50 -2.24 -1.04
C PRO A 206 -17.42 -1.52 -0.05
N ARG A 207 -18.39 -0.79 -0.59
CA ARG A 207 -19.39 -0.08 0.21
C ARG A 207 -20.27 -1.07 0.99
N GLY A 208 -20.54 -2.25 0.41
CA GLY A 208 -21.31 -3.35 1.00
C GLY A 208 -22.67 -2.90 1.54
N GLU A 209 -23.76 -3.14 0.82
CA GLU A 209 -25.10 -2.67 1.26
C GLU A 209 -25.45 -3.11 2.69
N GLN A 210 -25.07 -4.33 3.08
CA GLN A 210 -25.19 -4.81 4.45
C GLN A 210 -24.36 -4.01 5.46
N ARG A 211 -23.14 -3.56 5.11
CA ARG A 211 -22.31 -2.72 5.99
C ARG A 211 -22.93 -1.37 6.20
N LEU A 212 -23.41 -0.74 5.13
CA LEU A 212 -24.13 0.52 5.21
C LEU A 212 -25.42 0.37 6.01
N ALA A 213 -26.17 -0.72 5.81
CA ALA A 213 -27.37 -1.02 6.58
C ALA A 213 -27.06 -1.16 8.07
N ARG A 214 -26.04 -1.96 8.44
CA ARG A 214 -25.59 -2.13 9.82
C ARG A 214 -25.14 -0.81 10.46
N GLY A 215 -24.40 0.01 9.72
CA GLY A 215 -23.99 1.34 10.19
C GLY A 215 -25.18 2.27 10.44
N ARG A 216 -26.14 2.31 9.49
CA ARG A 216 -27.37 3.11 9.64
C ARG A 216 -28.25 2.62 10.78
N GLU A 217 -28.35 1.31 10.98
CA GLU A 217 -29.09 0.73 12.11
C GLU A 217 -28.44 1.11 13.44
N ALA A 218 -27.11 1.02 13.54
CA ALA A 218 -26.36 1.45 14.72
C ALA A 218 -26.58 2.95 15.02
N TRP A 219 -26.63 3.80 13.98
CA TRP A 219 -26.98 5.22 14.15
C TRP A 219 -28.41 5.43 14.63
N ARG A 220 -29.39 4.75 14.03
CA ARG A 220 -30.80 4.84 14.43
C ARG A 220 -31.02 4.38 15.87
N ALA A 221 -30.35 3.31 16.29
CA ALA A 221 -30.41 2.82 17.67
C ALA A 221 -29.90 3.86 18.69
N GLN A 222 -29.04 4.78 18.27
CA GLN A 222 -28.54 5.90 19.06
C GLN A 222 -29.34 7.20 18.85
N GLY A 223 -30.47 7.14 18.13
CA GLY A 223 -31.28 8.32 17.80
C GLY A 223 -30.64 9.27 16.77
N LEU A 224 -29.56 8.85 16.10
CA LEU A 224 -28.84 9.65 15.10
C LEU A 224 -29.49 9.48 13.73
N ARG A 225 -29.84 10.60 13.07
CA ARG A 225 -30.44 10.62 11.72
C ARG A 225 -29.39 10.88 10.64
N ASP A 226 -28.64 11.97 10.78
CA ASP A 226 -27.60 12.40 9.84
C ASP A 226 -26.33 12.80 10.60
N PRO A 227 -25.61 11.82 11.20
CA PRO A 227 -24.47 12.13 12.05
C PRO A 227 -23.29 12.64 11.24
N VAL A 228 -22.61 13.67 11.78
CA VAL A 228 -21.27 14.04 11.36
C VAL A 228 -20.27 13.26 12.21
N LEU A 229 -19.38 12.50 11.57
CA LEU A 229 -18.33 11.74 12.27
C LEU A 229 -17.07 12.58 12.40
N LEU A 230 -16.63 12.79 13.64
CA LEU A 230 -15.32 13.39 13.94
C LEU A 230 -14.32 12.27 14.24
N LEU A 231 -13.13 12.34 13.62
CA LEU A 231 -12.02 11.42 13.84
C LEU A 231 -10.81 12.21 14.39
N PRO A 232 -10.87 12.69 15.65
CA PRO A 232 -9.83 13.56 16.21
C PRO A 232 -8.53 12.82 16.55
N GLY A 233 -8.59 11.49 16.63
CA GLY A 233 -7.46 10.67 17.03
C GLY A 233 -6.46 10.45 15.91
N ALA A 234 -5.17 10.58 16.25
CA ALA A 234 -4.05 10.20 15.41
C ALA A 234 -3.05 9.35 16.20
N PHE A 235 -2.06 8.78 15.49
CA PHE A 235 -1.03 7.99 16.15
C PHE A 235 -0.03 8.86 16.93
N PHE A 236 0.26 10.04 16.41
CA PHE A 236 1.16 11.00 17.03
C PHE A 236 0.32 12.11 17.66
N PRO A 237 0.59 12.50 18.92
CA PRO A 237 -0.14 13.58 19.58
C PRO A 237 -0.14 14.89 18.78
N GLU A 238 0.95 15.19 18.08
CA GLU A 238 1.12 16.40 17.27
C GLU A 238 0.24 16.40 16.00
N GLN A 239 -0.40 15.27 15.68
CA GLN A 239 -1.36 15.14 14.59
C GLN A 239 -2.82 15.20 15.07
N CYS A 240 -3.06 15.24 16.38
CA CYS A 240 -4.39 15.39 16.94
C CYS A 240 -4.81 16.86 16.88
N TRP A 241 -6.11 17.07 16.68
CA TRP A 241 -6.71 18.40 16.75
C TRP A 241 -7.01 18.72 18.22
N GLU A 242 -6.57 19.90 18.70
CA GLU A 242 -6.89 20.45 20.03
C GLU A 242 -8.33 20.96 20.13
#